data_AF-A0A8H8XVD5-F1
#
_entry.id   AF-A0A8H8XVD5-F1
#
_cell.length_a   1.000
_cell.length_b   1.000
_cell.length_c   1.000
_cell.angle_alpha   90.00
_cell.angle_beta   90.00
_cell.angle_gamma   90.00
#
_symmetry.space_group_name_H-M   'P 1'
#
loop_
_entity.id
_entity.type
_entity.pdbx_description
1 polymer ?
#
loop_
_entity_poly.entity_id
_entity_poly.type
_entity_poly.pdbx_seq_one_letter_code
_entity_poly.pdbx_strand_id
1 'polypeptide(L)'
;MAFVDPARYSNPLRRFARTLVPGADPLVAAPLPLPESLAGEPWYSVGRAVSALGGARVDGWCLEEWPGKALRACFTACWRAADGRLWNVLPDRRTLLFLPDPARRYEGVPVAPRYQSLERDALLGDYLKVCAALGRPGLDEAGWDTLQQTRERLEGWLELGGSGNSPCPCRSGRRYQNCCSRRLRDSL
;
A
#
# COMPACT_ATOMS: atom_id res chain seq x y z
N MET A 1 12.25 -5.29 2.15
CA MET A 1 12.10 -4.83 0.73
C MET A 1 11.10 -3.67 0.62
N ALA A 2 11.13 -2.80 -0.40
CA ALA A 2 10.28 -1.59 -0.41
C ALA A 2 9.44 -1.43 -1.69
N PHE A 3 8.14 -1.21 -1.48
CA PHE A 3 7.30 -0.50 -2.44
C PHE A 3 7.81 0.94 -2.58
N VAL A 4 7.94 1.41 -3.81
CA VAL A 4 8.47 2.73 -4.14
C VAL A 4 7.51 3.49 -5.05
N ASP A 5 7.77 4.79 -5.20
CA ASP A 5 7.09 5.60 -6.21
C ASP A 5 7.37 5.02 -7.62
N PRO A 6 6.33 4.72 -8.42
CA PRO A 6 6.52 4.12 -9.73
C PRO A 6 7.25 5.07 -10.67
N ALA A 7 8.31 4.60 -11.33
CA ALA A 7 9.05 5.41 -12.30
C ALA A 7 8.21 5.81 -13.54
N ARG A 8 7.14 5.05 -13.82
CA ARG A 8 6.25 5.27 -14.95
C ARG A 8 4.84 4.76 -14.66
N TYR A 9 3.84 5.40 -15.24
CA TYR A 9 2.45 4.91 -15.17
C TYR A 9 2.19 3.79 -16.20
N SER A 10 2.65 2.58 -15.84
CA SER A 10 2.65 1.37 -16.68
C SER A 10 1.24 0.80 -16.93
N ASN A 11 1.11 -0.10 -17.91
CA ASN A 11 -0.17 -0.78 -18.21
C ASN A 11 -0.72 -1.61 -17.04
N PRO A 12 0.09 -2.41 -16.30
CA PRO A 12 -0.36 -3.06 -15.09
C PRO A 12 -0.91 -2.07 -14.07
N LEU A 13 -0.21 -0.95 -13.85
CA LEU A 13 -0.62 0.09 -12.90
C LEU A 13 -1.92 0.79 -13.33
N ARG A 14 -2.11 1.03 -14.64
CA ARG A 14 -3.38 1.51 -15.21
C ARG A 14 -4.53 0.56 -15.01
N ARG A 15 -4.30 -0.75 -15.14
CA ARG A 15 -5.33 -1.75 -14.86
C ARG A 15 -5.66 -1.78 -13.38
N PHE A 16 -4.63 -1.74 -12.51
CA PHE A 16 -4.81 -1.70 -11.07
C PHE A 16 -5.60 -0.48 -10.61
N ALA A 17 -5.23 0.72 -11.05
CA ALA A 17 -5.95 1.97 -10.75
C ALA A 17 -7.45 1.88 -11.10
N ARG A 18 -7.78 1.32 -12.27
CA ARG A 18 -9.18 1.11 -12.69
C ARG A 18 -9.96 0.14 -11.81
N THR A 19 -9.31 -0.78 -11.11
CA THR A 19 -9.97 -1.65 -10.12
C THR A 19 -10.27 -0.93 -8.80
N LEU A 20 -9.58 0.19 -8.54
CA LEU A 20 -9.77 1.00 -7.33
C LEU A 20 -10.86 2.05 -7.55
N VAL A 21 -10.71 2.84 -8.62
CA VAL A 21 -11.62 3.94 -8.97
C VAL A 21 -11.90 3.88 -10.49
N PRO A 22 -13.06 3.36 -10.91
CA PRO A 22 -13.39 3.25 -12.32
C PRO A 22 -13.39 4.62 -13.02
N GLY A 23 -12.69 4.74 -14.14
CA GLY A 23 -12.67 5.94 -14.98
C GLY A 23 -11.83 7.11 -14.46
N ALA A 24 -11.17 6.97 -13.31
CA ALA A 24 -10.27 8.00 -12.80
C ALA A 24 -8.83 7.78 -13.28
N ASP A 25 -8.16 8.89 -13.61
CA ASP A 25 -6.73 8.92 -13.92
C ASP A 25 -5.93 9.43 -12.72
N PRO A 26 -4.77 8.82 -12.40
CA PRO A 26 -3.88 9.33 -11.39
C PRO A 26 -3.31 10.69 -11.76
N LEU A 27 -3.14 11.52 -10.74
CA LEU A 27 -2.50 12.81 -10.75
C LEU A 27 -1.12 12.70 -10.08
N VAL A 28 -0.25 13.67 -10.37
CA VAL A 28 1.01 13.81 -9.66
C VAL A 28 0.81 14.82 -8.53
N ALA A 29 1.04 14.39 -7.29
CA ALA A 29 1.12 15.28 -6.15
C ALA A 29 2.59 15.60 -5.88
N ALA A 30 2.99 16.85 -6.18
CA ALA A 30 4.36 17.30 -5.97
C ALA A 30 4.65 17.50 -4.46
N PRO A 31 5.91 17.36 -4.01
CA PRO A 31 6.24 17.55 -2.61
C PRO A 31 6.22 19.04 -2.24
N LEU A 32 5.52 19.35 -1.16
CA LEU A 32 5.53 20.66 -0.50
C LEU A 32 5.45 20.44 1.01
N PRO A 33 6.51 19.92 1.65
CA PRO A 33 6.53 19.68 3.08
C PRO A 33 6.23 20.99 3.83
N LEU A 34 5.22 20.98 4.68
CA LEU A 34 4.88 22.13 5.52
C LEU A 34 5.40 21.95 6.96
N PRO A 35 5.81 23.02 7.66
CA PRO A 35 6.41 22.92 8.99
C PRO A 35 5.58 22.14 10.03
N GLU A 36 4.26 22.21 9.96
CA GLU A 36 3.34 21.55 10.90
C GLU A 36 2.92 20.14 10.45
N SER A 37 3.46 19.65 9.34
CA SER A 37 3.12 18.32 8.83
C SER A 37 3.81 17.22 9.62
N LEU A 38 3.09 16.15 9.89
CA LEU A 38 3.56 15.01 10.68
C LEU A 38 3.73 13.79 9.77
N ALA A 39 4.84 13.07 9.95
CA ALA A 39 5.11 11.84 9.20
C ALA A 39 4.04 10.79 9.53
N GLY A 40 3.52 10.12 8.50
CA GLY A 40 2.46 9.11 8.64
C GLY A 40 1.06 9.67 8.90
N GLU A 41 0.88 10.99 8.98
CA GLU A 41 -0.38 11.65 9.35
C GLU A 41 -0.90 12.58 8.24
N PRO A 42 -1.30 12.03 7.08
CA PRO A 42 -1.67 12.83 5.91
C PRO A 42 -2.93 13.66 6.12
N TRP A 43 -3.96 13.13 6.78
CA TRP A 43 -5.22 13.87 7.00
C TRP A 43 -5.04 15.03 7.97
N TYR A 44 -4.26 14.84 9.03
CA TYR A 44 -3.90 15.93 9.95
C TYR A 44 -3.12 17.01 9.20
N SER A 45 -2.05 16.63 8.50
CA SER A 45 -1.15 17.56 7.81
C SER A 45 -1.87 18.36 6.71
N VAL A 46 -2.71 17.69 5.92
CA VAL A 46 -3.55 18.36 4.91
C VAL A 46 -4.61 19.25 5.57
N GLY A 47 -5.18 18.85 6.71
CA GLY A 47 -6.10 19.69 7.48
C GLY A 47 -5.46 20.99 7.95
N ARG A 48 -4.19 20.95 8.40
CA ARG A 48 -3.40 22.14 8.73
C ARG A 48 -3.15 23.01 7.51
N ALA A 49 -2.77 22.41 6.37
CA ALA A 49 -2.58 23.12 5.11
C ALA A 49 -3.85 23.87 4.68
N VAL A 50 -5.00 23.20 4.71
CA VAL A 50 -6.30 23.81 4.37
C VAL A 50 -6.65 24.95 5.32
N SER A 51 -6.42 24.77 6.63
CA SER A 51 -6.73 25.80 7.63
C SER A 51 -5.85 27.05 7.49
N ALA A 52 -4.57 26.87 7.14
CA ALA A 52 -3.61 27.95 7.06
C ALA A 52 -3.59 28.65 5.68
N LEU A 53 -3.81 27.90 4.60
CA LEU A 53 -3.57 28.36 3.22
C LEU A 53 -4.84 28.31 2.35
N GLY A 54 -5.96 27.83 2.88
CA GLY A 54 -7.18 27.59 2.11
C GLY A 54 -7.06 26.37 1.18
N GLY A 55 -7.90 26.30 0.14
CA GLY A 55 -7.97 25.15 -0.76
C GLY A 55 -8.80 24.00 -0.21
N ALA A 56 -8.46 22.76 -0.59
CA ALA A 56 -9.26 21.60 -0.26
C ALA A 56 -8.41 20.35 0.03
N ARG A 57 -8.94 19.48 0.91
CA ARG A 57 -8.45 18.12 1.11
C ARG A 57 -8.94 17.23 -0.03
N VAL A 58 -8.06 16.42 -0.59
CA VAL A 58 -8.40 15.38 -1.57
C VAL A 58 -8.00 14.02 -1.01
N ASP A 59 -8.97 13.15 -0.76
CA ASP A 59 -8.74 11.77 -0.33
C ASP A 59 -8.59 10.86 -1.56
N GLY A 60 -7.76 9.83 -1.44
CA GLY A 60 -7.46 8.93 -2.55
C GLY A 60 -6.35 7.94 -2.25
N TRP A 61 -5.79 7.37 -3.31
CA TRP A 61 -4.81 6.28 -3.23
C TRP A 61 -3.43 6.73 -3.71
N CYS A 62 -2.41 6.56 -2.89
CA CYS A 62 -1.02 6.59 -3.34
C CYS A 62 -0.70 5.26 -4.00
N LEU A 63 -0.37 5.29 -5.30
CA LEU A 63 0.00 4.12 -6.07
C LEU A 63 1.52 3.90 -6.01
N GLU A 64 1.92 2.70 -5.61
CA GLU A 64 3.31 2.30 -5.44
C GLU A 64 3.59 0.97 -6.13
N GLU A 65 4.84 0.76 -6.50
CA GLU A 65 5.30 -0.44 -7.17
C GLU A 65 6.45 -1.06 -6.39
N TRP A 66 6.41 -2.38 -6.22
CA TRP A 66 7.60 -3.18 -6.02
C TRP A 66 8.06 -3.66 -7.41
N PRO A 67 9.17 -3.10 -7.95
CA PRO A 67 9.53 -3.28 -9.35
C PRO A 67 9.45 -4.73 -9.83
N GLY A 68 8.57 -4.96 -10.81
CA GLY A 68 8.38 -6.27 -11.44
C GLY A 68 7.63 -7.31 -10.62
N LYS A 69 7.31 -7.05 -9.34
CA LYS A 69 6.74 -8.04 -8.42
C LYS A 69 5.29 -7.77 -8.04
N ALA A 70 5.00 -6.57 -7.55
CA ALA A 70 3.69 -6.26 -7.01
C ALA A 70 3.38 -4.77 -7.09
N LEU A 71 2.09 -4.45 -7.04
CA LEU A 71 1.56 -3.10 -6.92
C LEU A 71 0.88 -2.94 -5.56
N ARG A 72 0.97 -1.74 -4.99
CA ARG A 72 0.31 -1.35 -3.74
C ARG A 72 -0.44 -0.05 -3.94
N ALA A 73 -1.59 0.07 -3.30
CA ALA A 73 -2.32 1.32 -3.16
C ALA A 73 -2.59 1.58 -1.68
N CYS A 74 -2.04 2.67 -1.15
CA CYS A 74 -2.25 3.11 0.23
C CYS A 74 -3.22 4.28 0.24
N PHE A 75 -4.29 4.20 1.03
CA PHE A 75 -5.23 5.32 1.15
C PHE A 75 -4.59 6.47 1.93
N THR A 76 -4.69 7.68 1.40
CA THR A 76 -4.01 8.88 1.93
C THR A 76 -4.78 10.14 1.53
N ALA A 77 -4.23 11.31 1.86
CA ALA A 77 -4.73 12.61 1.44
C ALA A 77 -3.63 13.49 0.84
N CYS A 78 -4.03 14.34 -0.11
CA CYS A 78 -3.20 15.41 -0.65
C CYS A 78 -3.93 16.75 -0.53
N TRP A 79 -3.17 17.85 -0.49
CA TRP A 79 -3.72 19.20 -0.47
C TRP A 79 -3.89 19.70 -1.91
N ARG A 80 -5.10 20.13 -2.26
CA ARG A 80 -5.37 20.87 -3.50
C ARG A 80 -5.40 22.35 -3.18
N ALA A 81 -4.40 23.08 -3.70
CA ALA A 81 -4.32 24.52 -3.57
C ALA A 81 -5.41 25.22 -4.41
N ALA A 82 -5.62 26.52 -4.16
CA ALA A 82 -6.64 27.31 -4.86
C ALA A 82 -6.39 27.42 -6.38
N ASP A 83 -5.13 27.30 -6.82
CA ASP A 83 -4.74 27.25 -8.24
C ASP A 83 -4.99 25.87 -8.89
N GLY A 84 -5.55 24.92 -8.12
CA GLY A 84 -5.87 23.56 -8.57
C GLY A 84 -4.70 22.57 -8.50
N ARG A 85 -3.48 23.02 -8.14
CA ARG A 85 -2.32 22.12 -8.00
C ARG A 85 -2.48 21.19 -6.81
N LEU A 86 -1.93 19.99 -6.94
CA LEU A 86 -1.98 18.95 -5.93
C LEU A 86 -0.62 18.76 -5.27
N TRP A 87 -0.61 18.75 -3.94
CA TRP A 87 0.60 18.71 -3.14
C TRP A 87 0.57 17.58 -2.11
N ASN A 88 1.68 16.84 -2.02
CA ASN A 88 2.02 16.02 -0.86
C ASN A 88 2.69 16.93 0.17
N VAL A 89 1.99 17.20 1.27
CA VAL A 89 2.48 18.09 2.32
C VAL A 89 3.32 17.37 3.38
N LEU A 90 3.49 16.06 3.27
CA LEU A 90 4.21 15.27 4.26
C LEU A 90 5.72 15.59 4.30
N PRO A 91 6.39 15.42 5.46
CA PRO A 91 7.81 15.72 5.61
C PRO A 91 8.76 14.86 4.76
N ASP A 92 8.29 13.73 4.22
CA ASP A 92 9.09 12.79 3.43
C ASP A 92 9.51 13.31 2.06
N ARG A 93 8.95 14.45 1.64
CA ARG A 93 9.22 15.12 0.35
C ARG A 93 9.03 14.22 -0.87
N ARG A 94 8.20 13.18 -0.76
CA ARG A 94 7.93 12.27 -1.88
C ARG A 94 6.99 12.90 -2.89
N THR A 95 7.24 12.61 -4.16
CA THR A 95 6.26 12.87 -5.23
C THR A 95 5.35 11.65 -5.33
N LEU A 96 4.04 11.85 -5.21
CA LEU A 96 3.09 10.74 -5.21
C LEU A 96 2.41 10.60 -6.58
N LEU A 97 2.31 9.36 -7.06
CA LEU A 97 1.32 9.02 -8.08
C LEU A 97 -0.01 8.77 -7.38
N PHE A 98 -0.86 9.79 -7.35
CA PHE A 98 -2.05 9.85 -6.52
C PHE A 98 -3.32 9.68 -7.34
N LEU A 99 -4.16 8.71 -7.00
CA LEU A 99 -5.46 8.47 -7.62
C LEU A 99 -6.58 9.00 -6.70
N PRO A 100 -7.20 10.15 -7.02
CA PRO A 100 -8.33 10.66 -6.24
C PRO A 100 -9.50 9.67 -6.19
N ASP A 101 -10.14 9.54 -5.02
CA ASP A 101 -11.31 8.68 -4.84
C ASP A 101 -12.44 9.50 -4.19
N PRO A 102 -13.34 10.11 -4.98
CA PRO A 102 -14.40 10.95 -4.44
C PRO A 102 -15.49 10.14 -3.71
N ALA A 103 -15.55 8.82 -3.93
CA ALA A 103 -16.54 7.94 -3.31
C ALA A 103 -16.12 7.48 -1.92
N ARG A 104 -14.85 7.62 -1.56
CA ARG A 104 -14.31 7.28 -0.23
C ARG A 104 -13.84 8.53 0.49
N ARG A 105 -14.14 8.61 1.77
CA ARG A 105 -13.57 9.62 2.67
C ARG A 105 -12.96 8.95 3.88
N TYR A 106 -11.89 9.54 4.39
CA TYR A 106 -11.38 9.13 5.68
C TYR A 106 -12.26 9.72 6.79
N GLU A 107 -12.78 8.82 7.63
CA GLU A 107 -13.70 9.12 8.74
C GLU A 107 -13.09 8.71 10.10
N GLY A 108 -11.76 8.69 10.20
CA GLY A 108 -11.05 8.31 11.43
C GLY A 108 -10.73 6.82 11.54
N VAL A 109 -11.19 6.00 10.58
CA VAL A 109 -10.87 4.56 10.51
C VAL A 109 -9.87 4.31 9.37
N PRO A 110 -8.73 3.65 9.64
CA PRO A 110 -7.77 3.30 8.60
C PRO A 110 -8.40 2.49 7.47
N VAL A 111 -8.13 2.88 6.22
CA VAL A 111 -8.55 2.14 5.04
C VAL A 111 -7.43 1.18 4.64
N ALA A 112 -7.74 -0.12 4.66
CA ALA A 112 -6.79 -1.17 4.35
C ALA A 112 -6.11 -0.95 2.97
N PRO A 113 -4.78 -1.06 2.88
CA PRO A 113 -4.09 -1.00 1.60
C PRO A 113 -4.56 -2.10 0.65
N ARG A 114 -4.49 -1.82 -0.65
CA ARG A 114 -4.78 -2.80 -1.70
C ARG A 114 -3.48 -3.26 -2.34
N TYR A 115 -3.42 -4.54 -2.69
CA TYR A 115 -2.25 -5.16 -3.30
C TYR A 115 -2.65 -5.93 -4.55
N GLN A 116 -1.78 -5.93 -5.55
CA GLN A 116 -1.90 -6.77 -6.73
C GLN A 116 -0.54 -7.39 -7.06
N SER A 117 -0.48 -8.72 -7.11
CA SER A 117 0.72 -9.41 -7.61
C SER A 117 0.82 -9.25 -9.13
N LEU A 118 2.04 -8.99 -9.62
CA LEU A 118 2.37 -9.01 -11.05
C LEU A 118 2.87 -10.39 -11.50
N GLU A 119 3.34 -11.20 -10.55
CA GLU A 119 3.86 -12.55 -10.79
C GLU A 119 2.93 -13.62 -10.22
N ARG A 120 2.96 -14.81 -10.82
CA ARG A 120 2.25 -15.99 -10.29
C ARG A 120 3.19 -16.77 -9.36
N ASP A 121 3.44 -16.21 -8.18
CA ASP A 121 4.24 -16.85 -7.14
C ASP A 121 3.44 -17.00 -5.84
N ALA A 122 3.44 -18.21 -5.27
CA ALA A 122 2.65 -18.49 -4.07
C ALA A 122 3.21 -17.80 -2.83
N LEU A 123 4.54 -17.67 -2.70
CA LEU A 123 5.17 -17.03 -1.55
C LEU A 123 4.89 -15.53 -1.55
N LEU A 124 5.06 -14.88 -2.70
CA LEU A 124 4.71 -13.46 -2.88
C LEU A 124 3.21 -13.24 -2.65
N GLY A 125 2.35 -14.08 -3.26
CA GLY A 125 0.91 -13.97 -3.10
C GLY A 125 0.46 -14.08 -1.64
N ASP A 126 1.08 -14.99 -0.89
CA ASP A 126 0.79 -15.18 0.53
C ASP A 126 1.33 -14.03 1.40
N TYR A 127 2.53 -13.50 1.11
CA TYR A 127 3.04 -12.28 1.74
C TYR A 127 2.07 -11.10 1.56
N LEU A 128 1.61 -10.85 0.33
CA LEU A 128 0.70 -9.74 0.04
C LEU A 128 -0.66 -9.90 0.74
N LYS A 129 -1.17 -11.14 0.89
CA LYS A 129 -2.40 -11.39 1.66
C LYS A 129 -2.22 -11.09 3.14
N VAL A 130 -1.09 -11.47 3.73
CA VAL A 130 -0.79 -11.17 5.14
C VAL A 130 -0.68 -9.66 5.35
N CYS A 131 0.01 -8.94 4.46
CA CYS A 131 0.04 -7.47 4.48
C CYS A 131 -1.36 -6.86 4.37
N ALA A 132 -2.21 -7.38 3.49
CA ALA A 132 -3.60 -6.91 3.36
C ALA A 132 -4.43 -7.21 4.62
N ALA A 133 -4.20 -8.34 5.28
CA ALA A 133 -4.88 -8.71 6.53
C ALA A 133 -4.48 -7.76 7.67
N LEU A 134 -3.18 -7.48 7.84
CA LEU A 134 -2.66 -6.54 8.84
C LEU A 134 -3.23 -5.12 8.73
N GLY A 135 -3.58 -4.69 7.51
CA GLY A 135 -4.18 -3.38 7.28
C GLY A 135 -5.68 -3.31 7.58
N ARG A 136 -6.34 -4.42 7.92
CA ARG A 136 -7.78 -4.42 8.23
C ARG A 136 -8.03 -3.90 9.65
N PRO A 137 -9.06 -3.05 9.84
CA PRO A 137 -9.47 -2.68 11.19
C PRO A 137 -10.05 -3.89 11.92
N GLY A 138 -9.96 -3.89 13.25
CA GLY A 138 -10.61 -4.88 14.12
C GLY A 138 -9.79 -6.14 14.43
N LEU A 139 -8.49 -6.18 14.07
CA LEU A 139 -7.57 -7.17 14.61
C LEU A 139 -7.30 -6.89 16.09
N ASP A 140 -7.37 -7.93 16.92
CA ASP A 140 -6.86 -7.88 18.28
C ASP A 140 -5.32 -7.93 18.30
N GLU A 141 -4.73 -7.65 19.46
CA GLU A 141 -3.28 -7.60 19.62
C GLU A 141 -2.61 -8.95 19.26
N ALA A 142 -3.17 -10.06 19.75
CA ALA A 142 -2.63 -11.40 19.49
C ALA A 142 -2.69 -11.80 18.01
N GLY A 143 -3.80 -11.49 17.33
CA GLY A 143 -3.97 -11.72 15.91
C GLY A 143 -3.02 -10.85 15.08
N TRP A 144 -2.86 -9.58 15.46
CA TRP A 144 -1.91 -8.67 14.82
C TRP A 144 -0.47 -9.18 14.95
N ASP A 145 -0.03 -9.57 16.16
CA ASP A 145 1.31 -10.12 16.41
C ASP A 145 1.58 -11.38 15.59
N THR A 146 0.61 -12.29 15.54
CA THR A 146 0.72 -13.53 14.76
C THR A 146 0.90 -13.24 13.28
N LEU A 147 0.11 -12.31 12.73
CA LEU A 147 0.22 -11.91 11.34
C LEU A 147 1.52 -11.15 11.06
N GLN A 148 2.00 -10.32 11.99
CA GLN A 148 3.27 -9.63 11.83
C GLN A 148 4.46 -10.59 11.79
N GLN A 149 4.53 -11.54 12.73
CA GLN A 149 5.57 -12.57 12.71
C GLN A 149 5.51 -13.40 11.41
N THR A 150 4.29 -13.69 10.93
CA THR A 150 4.11 -14.35 9.65
C THR A 150 4.61 -13.50 8.49
N ARG A 151 4.30 -12.19 8.47
CA ARG A 151 4.77 -11.24 7.46
C ARG A 151 6.28 -11.21 7.40
N GLU A 152 6.94 -11.03 8.54
CA GLU A 152 8.41 -10.94 8.64
C GLU A 152 9.09 -12.22 8.15
N ARG A 153 8.54 -13.38 8.49
CA ARG A 153 9.03 -14.66 7.98
C ARG A 153 8.91 -14.75 6.46
N LEU A 154 7.75 -14.40 5.90
CA LEU A 154 7.55 -14.44 4.44
C LEU A 154 8.43 -13.41 3.72
N GLU A 155 8.62 -12.24 4.31
CA GLU A 155 9.49 -11.18 3.78
C GLU A 155 10.95 -11.63 3.72
N GLY A 156 11.51 -12.10 4.84
CA GLY A 156 12.90 -12.58 4.86
C GLY A 156 13.12 -13.73 3.87
N TRP A 157 12.08 -14.51 3.60
CA TRP A 157 12.11 -15.59 2.61
C TRP A 157 12.14 -15.09 1.18
N LEU A 158 11.36 -14.06 0.86
CA LEU A 158 11.41 -13.38 -0.43
C LEU A 158 12.78 -12.72 -0.64
N GLU A 159 13.37 -12.15 0.41
CA GLU A 159 14.71 -11.54 0.38
C GLU A 159 15.82 -12.54 0.07
N LEU A 160 15.69 -13.78 0.55
CA LEU A 160 16.60 -14.88 0.25
C LEU A 160 16.36 -15.51 -1.13
N GLY A 161 15.50 -14.93 -1.98
CA GLY A 161 15.17 -15.46 -3.30
C GLY A 161 14.22 -16.68 -3.25
N GLY A 162 13.51 -16.86 -2.15
CA GLY A 162 12.48 -17.89 -2.02
C GLY A 162 11.33 -17.70 -3.01
N SER A 163 10.67 -18.80 -3.33
CA SER A 163 9.48 -18.83 -4.20
C SER A 163 8.52 -19.93 -3.75
N GLY A 164 7.32 -19.94 -4.32
CA GLY A 164 6.35 -21.02 -4.14
C GLY A 164 6.88 -22.40 -4.53
N ASN A 165 7.83 -22.46 -5.48
CA ASN A 165 8.46 -23.69 -5.94
C ASN A 165 9.67 -24.12 -5.09
N SER A 166 10.20 -23.24 -4.25
CA SER A 166 11.34 -23.54 -3.37
C SER A 166 10.95 -24.54 -2.27
N PRO A 167 11.92 -25.30 -1.72
CA PRO A 167 11.71 -26.12 -0.53
C PRO A 167 11.10 -25.30 0.63
N CYS A 168 10.15 -25.90 1.34
CA CYS A 168 9.37 -25.23 2.38
C CYS A 168 10.18 -24.98 3.67
N PRO A 169 9.98 -23.85 4.40
CA PRO A 169 10.74 -23.48 5.61
C PRO A 169 10.74 -24.52 6.70
N CYS A 170 9.59 -25.16 6.84
CA CYS A 170 9.34 -26.09 7.93
C CYS A 170 10.08 -27.42 7.76
N ARG A 171 10.96 -27.54 6.74
CA ARG A 171 11.77 -28.74 6.46
C ARG A 171 10.92 -30.00 6.25
N SER A 172 9.69 -29.84 5.76
CA SER A 172 8.77 -30.95 5.48
C SER A 172 9.15 -31.78 4.25
N GLY A 173 10.20 -31.40 3.51
CA GLY A 173 10.57 -31.99 2.22
C GLY A 173 9.66 -31.59 1.05
N ARG A 174 8.59 -30.83 1.30
CA ARG A 174 7.65 -30.34 0.26
C ARG A 174 8.05 -28.97 -0.26
N ARG A 175 7.55 -28.58 -1.45
CA ARG A 175 7.60 -27.20 -1.95
C ARG A 175 6.70 -26.29 -1.11
N TYR A 176 7.05 -25.01 -0.96
CA TYR A 176 6.27 -24.03 -0.18
C TYR A 176 4.78 -24.00 -0.56
N GLN A 177 4.49 -23.93 -1.86
CA GLN A 177 3.11 -23.85 -2.39
C GLN A 177 2.22 -25.03 -1.99
N ASN A 178 2.83 -26.18 -1.70
CA ASN A 178 2.15 -27.43 -1.33
C ASN A 178 2.23 -27.73 0.18
N CYS A 179 2.75 -26.80 0.98
CA CYS A 179 2.96 -26.99 2.40
C CYS A 179 2.51 -25.77 3.21
N CYS A 180 3.43 -24.87 3.61
CA CYS A 180 3.07 -23.72 4.45
C CYS A 180 2.06 -22.78 3.78
N SER A 181 2.08 -22.66 2.44
CA SER A 181 1.06 -21.89 1.70
C SER A 181 -0.36 -22.44 1.89
N ARG A 182 -0.53 -23.77 2.00
CA ARG A 182 -1.84 -24.37 2.23
C ARG A 182 -2.31 -24.08 3.66
N ARG A 183 -1.43 -24.28 4.63
CA ARG A 183 -1.72 -23.99 6.05
C ARG A 183 -2.11 -22.53 6.28
N LEU A 184 -1.39 -21.60 5.65
CA LEU A 184 -1.68 -20.18 5.76
C LEU A 184 -3.05 -19.83 5.15
N ARG A 185 -3.40 -20.41 4.00
CA ARG A 185 -4.72 -20.22 3.38
C ARG A 185 -5.88 -20.66 4.27
N ASP A 186 -5.68 -21.69 5.08
CA ASP A 186 -6.70 -22.17 6.01
C ASP A 186 -6.81 -21.29 7.28
N SER A 187 -5.86 -20.38 7.49
CA SER A 187 -5.75 -19.53 8.69
C SER A 187 -6.06 -18.04 8.45
N LEU A 188 -6.20 -17.62 7.20
CA LEU A 188 -6.49 -16.23 6.77
C LEU A 188 -7.94 -16.08 6.30
#